data_AF-R6Q778-F1
#
_entry.id   AF-R6Q778-F1
#
_cell.length_a   1.000
_cell.length_b   1.000
_cell.length_c   1.000
_cell.angle_alpha   90.00
_cell.angle_beta   90.00
_cell.angle_gamma   90.00
#
_symmetry.space_group_name_H-M   'P 1'
#
loop_
_entity.id
_entity.type
_entity.pdbx_description
1 polymer ?
#
loop_
_entity_poly.entity_id
_entity_poly.type
_entity_poly.pdbx_seq_one_letter_code
_entity_poly.pdbx_strand_id
1 'polypeptide(L)'
;MAQYYYNPNFNEQQSEYMRRQIQRDNIARKQKKELKKISSWLGGAIILYLVLQVVVSLAMSKITINSGQTLYDIYKSSASFSYAVNILFISILSVAAPFGLVALINKKKYKTPIVPTKSLKFGDAVIWICFGMGICVIANAATSYLVAFLKTVGITLTQGDVSNPNSIFECVLNIIGIAIVPAICEEFAMRCCSLGLLKNYGKAFGVVAVSIVFGLLHGNVIQFVFAFLVGLVLAYVTIKTDSIIPAMCIHALNNGMSAVSDTVNFVAGKEINITAALFGFWLLVGIIATVYLGIKHKLALPKENSDCVLTTGEKISSFLFPGMIIPFLLLIVMTAQTVKIG
;
A
#
# COMPACT_ATOMS: atom_id res chain seq x y z
N MET A 1 -27.08 -41.87 49.54
CA MET A 1 -28.04 -40.96 48.87
C MET A 1 -27.25 -39.81 48.28
N ALA A 2 -27.16 -39.69 46.95
CA ALA A 2 -26.63 -38.50 46.32
C ALA A 2 -27.77 -37.48 46.18
N GLN A 3 -27.69 -36.36 46.90
CA GLN A 3 -28.62 -35.24 46.71
C GLN A 3 -28.36 -34.62 45.33
N TYR A 4 -29.30 -34.82 44.40
CA TYR A 4 -29.35 -34.02 43.18
C TYR A 4 -29.70 -32.58 43.56
N TYR A 5 -28.70 -31.71 43.57
CA TYR A 5 -28.91 -30.27 43.69
C TYR A 5 -29.62 -29.77 42.41
N TYR A 6 -30.92 -29.54 42.51
CA TYR A 6 -31.67 -28.79 41.50
C TYR A 6 -31.18 -27.34 41.52
N ASN A 7 -30.51 -26.90 40.45
CA ASN A 7 -30.08 -25.50 40.30
C ASN A 7 -31.13 -24.72 39.50
N PRO A 8 -32.02 -23.95 40.15
CA PRO A 8 -33.08 -23.20 39.46
C PRO A 8 -32.55 -22.14 38.49
N ASN A 9 -31.28 -21.72 38.64
CA ASN A 9 -30.66 -20.70 37.80
C ASN A 9 -30.02 -21.25 36.52
N PHE A 10 -30.04 -22.57 36.30
CA PHE A 10 -29.46 -23.19 35.09
C PHE A 10 -30.16 -22.70 33.81
N ASN A 11 -31.49 -22.59 33.83
CA ASN A 11 -32.28 -22.10 32.70
C ASN A 11 -32.08 -20.59 32.45
N GLU A 12 -31.90 -19.77 33.50
CA GLU A 12 -31.62 -18.34 33.35
C GLU A 12 -30.24 -18.10 32.76
N GLN A 13 -29.19 -18.77 33.26
CA GLN A 13 -27.84 -18.68 32.73
C GLN A 13 -27.75 -19.14 31.26
N GLN A 14 -28.45 -20.22 30.92
CA GLN A 14 -28.54 -20.71 29.54
C GLN A 14 -29.30 -19.72 28.64
N SER A 15 -30.37 -19.09 29.15
CA SER A 15 -31.12 -18.07 28.42
C SER A 15 -30.30 -16.79 28.18
N GLU A 16 -29.51 -16.35 29.16
CA GLU A 16 -28.60 -15.22 29.01
C GLU A 16 -27.50 -15.53 28.01
N TYR A 17 -26.91 -16.72 28.09
CA TYR A 17 -25.91 -17.17 27.14
C TYR A 17 -26.46 -17.15 25.69
N MET A 18 -27.66 -17.70 25.47
CA MET A 18 -28.30 -17.66 24.15
C MET A 18 -28.59 -16.22 23.69
N ARG A 19 -29.08 -15.34 24.57
CA ARG A 19 -29.30 -13.91 24.23
C ARG A 19 -28.00 -13.21 23.82
N ARG A 20 -26.90 -13.42 24.56
CA ARG A 20 -25.58 -12.88 24.23
C ARG A 20 -25.07 -13.42 22.89
N GLN A 21 -25.27 -14.71 22.62
CA GLN A 21 -24.87 -15.33 21.36
C GLN A 21 -25.67 -14.76 20.17
N ILE A 22 -26.99 -14.61 20.30
CA ILE A 22 -27.83 -13.98 19.26
C ILE A 22 -27.41 -12.54 19.01
N GLN A 23 -27.13 -11.76 20.06
CA GLN A 23 -26.65 -10.39 19.92
C GLN A 23 -25.30 -10.34 19.20
N ARG A 24 -24.34 -11.19 19.61
CA ARG A 24 -23.04 -11.32 18.94
C ARG A 24 -23.20 -11.66 17.46
N ASP A 25 -24.06 -12.62 17.13
CA ASP A 25 -24.27 -13.07 15.76
C ASP A 25 -24.91 -11.98 14.88
N ASN A 26 -25.83 -11.19 15.44
CA ASN A 26 -26.41 -10.03 14.77
C ASN A 26 -25.36 -8.95 14.48
N ILE A 27 -24.49 -8.65 15.46
CA ILE A 27 -23.37 -7.72 15.28
C ILE A 27 -22.40 -8.25 14.21
N ALA A 28 -22.04 -9.54 14.28
CA ALA A 28 -21.16 -10.19 13.33
C ALA A 28 -21.73 -10.12 11.90
N ARG A 29 -23.01 -10.40 11.70
CA ARG A 29 -23.67 -10.29 10.38
C ARG A 29 -23.59 -8.86 9.83
N LYS A 30 -23.82 -7.84 10.66
CA LYS A 30 -23.71 -6.43 10.27
C LYS A 30 -22.26 -6.07 9.90
N GLN A 31 -21.29 -6.43 10.73
CA GLN A 31 -19.87 -6.18 10.48
C GLN A 31 -19.38 -6.89 9.20
N LYS A 32 -19.79 -8.13 8.94
CA LYS A 32 -19.49 -8.84 7.68
C LYS A 32 -20.03 -8.06 6.47
N LYS A 33 -21.31 -7.64 6.52
CA LYS A 33 -21.93 -6.88 5.42
C LYS A 33 -21.23 -5.55 5.18
N GLU A 34 -20.85 -4.85 6.24
CA GLU A 34 -20.13 -3.58 6.15
C GLU A 34 -18.72 -3.75 5.61
N LEU A 35 -17.97 -4.76 6.07
CA LEU A 35 -16.62 -5.06 5.59
C LEU A 35 -16.64 -5.49 4.12
N LYS A 36 -17.61 -6.32 3.71
CA LYS A 36 -17.83 -6.67 2.29
C LYS A 36 -18.07 -5.43 1.43
N LYS A 37 -18.90 -4.49 1.90
CA LYS A 37 -19.17 -3.24 1.18
C LYS A 37 -17.93 -2.35 1.08
N ILE A 38 -17.15 -2.23 2.16
CA ILE A 38 -15.88 -1.49 2.15
C ILE A 38 -14.90 -2.14 1.18
N SER A 39 -14.76 -3.46 1.23
CA SER A 39 -13.94 -4.22 0.29
C SER A 39 -14.36 -3.99 -1.16
N SER A 40 -15.66 -4.06 -1.48
CA SER A 40 -16.15 -3.78 -2.84
C SER A 40 -15.82 -2.36 -3.31
N TRP A 41 -15.88 -1.36 -2.43
CA TRP A 41 -15.49 0.01 -2.78
C TRP A 41 -13.99 0.13 -3.05
N LEU A 42 -13.15 -0.48 -2.20
CA LEU A 42 -11.70 -0.47 -2.38
C LEU A 42 -11.30 -1.24 -3.65
N GLY A 43 -11.92 -2.39 -3.90
CA GLY A 43 -11.69 -3.18 -5.11
C GLY A 43 -12.14 -2.43 -6.36
N GLY A 44 -13.28 -1.76 -6.31
CA GLY A 44 -13.75 -0.87 -7.38
C GLY A 44 -12.78 0.28 -7.66
N ALA A 45 -12.16 0.86 -6.62
CA ALA A 45 -11.15 1.90 -6.80
C ALA A 45 -9.87 1.36 -7.46
N ILE A 46 -9.42 0.15 -7.12
CA ILE A 46 -8.29 -0.51 -7.80
C ILE A 46 -8.62 -0.78 -9.27
N ILE A 47 -9.81 -1.34 -9.55
CA ILE A 47 -10.25 -1.61 -10.93
C ILE A 47 -10.31 -0.31 -11.73
N LEU A 48 -10.89 0.75 -11.14
CA LEU A 48 -10.99 2.05 -11.79
C LEU A 48 -9.61 2.62 -12.10
N TYR A 49 -8.67 2.54 -11.14
CA TYR A 49 -7.27 2.92 -11.37
C TYR A 49 -6.66 2.18 -12.57
N LEU A 50 -6.71 0.85 -12.57
CA LEU A 50 -6.11 0.04 -13.63
C LEU A 50 -6.77 0.29 -15.00
N VAL A 51 -8.09 0.43 -15.04
CA VAL A 51 -8.83 0.75 -16.26
C VAL A 51 -8.47 2.14 -16.78
N LEU A 52 -8.38 3.14 -15.91
CA LEU A 52 -8.00 4.51 -16.29
C LEU A 52 -6.61 4.55 -16.94
N GLN A 53 -5.65 3.77 -16.43
CA GLN A 53 -4.32 3.66 -17.06
C GLN A 53 -4.40 3.14 -18.50
N VAL A 54 -5.15 2.05 -18.72
CA VAL A 54 -5.31 1.46 -20.05
C VAL A 54 -6.04 2.43 -20.98
N VAL A 55 -7.11 3.05 -20.50
CA VAL A 55 -7.91 4.02 -21.28
C VAL A 55 -7.04 5.21 -21.71
N VAL A 56 -6.22 5.77 -20.82
CA VAL A 56 -5.34 6.88 -21.20
C VAL A 56 -4.22 6.45 -22.11
N SER A 57 -3.64 5.26 -21.92
CA SER A 57 -2.66 4.73 -22.87
C SER A 57 -3.26 4.60 -24.28
N LEU A 58 -4.49 4.10 -24.39
CA LEU A 58 -5.19 3.97 -25.68
C LEU A 58 -5.61 5.32 -26.26
N ALA A 59 -6.01 6.27 -25.42
CA ALA A 59 -6.34 7.62 -25.87
C ALA A 59 -5.09 8.32 -26.42
N MET A 60 -3.97 8.24 -25.72
CA MET A 60 -2.69 8.81 -26.17
C MET A 60 -2.21 8.19 -27.49
N SER A 61 -2.46 6.90 -27.73
CA SER A 61 -2.09 6.25 -28.99
C SER A 61 -2.99 6.61 -30.18
N LYS A 62 -4.12 7.30 -29.94
CA LYS A 62 -5.08 7.72 -30.98
C LYS A 62 -4.99 9.21 -31.31
N ILE A 63 -4.40 10.01 -30.43
CA ILE A 63 -4.27 11.46 -30.61
C ILE A 63 -2.92 11.75 -31.25
N THR A 64 -2.95 12.26 -32.48
CA THR A 64 -1.76 12.68 -33.24
C THR A 64 -1.64 14.20 -33.20
N ILE A 65 -0.44 14.70 -32.94
CA ILE A 65 -0.14 16.14 -32.97
C ILE A 65 0.39 16.56 -34.35
N ASN A 66 0.52 17.87 -34.59
CA ASN A 66 0.90 18.44 -35.88
C ASN A 66 2.26 17.93 -36.43
N SER A 67 3.14 17.38 -35.58
CA SER A 67 4.40 16.75 -36.00
C SER A 67 4.24 15.34 -36.58
N GLY A 68 3.02 14.80 -36.63
CA GLY A 68 2.74 13.42 -37.08
C GLY A 68 2.98 12.34 -36.02
N GLN A 69 3.51 12.71 -34.84
CA GLN A 69 3.70 11.79 -33.71
C GLN A 69 2.41 11.66 -32.89
N THR A 70 2.16 10.48 -32.32
CA THR A 70 1.09 10.31 -31.34
C THR A 70 1.53 10.82 -29.97
N LEU A 71 0.58 11.16 -29.10
CA LEU A 71 0.90 11.49 -27.70
C LEU A 71 1.59 10.33 -26.98
N TYR A 72 1.29 9.08 -27.38
CA TYR A 72 1.96 7.91 -26.82
C TYR A 72 3.44 7.82 -27.23
N ASP A 73 3.77 8.23 -28.45
CA ASP A 73 5.17 8.30 -28.91
C ASP A 73 5.95 9.36 -28.12
N ILE A 74 5.31 10.51 -27.83
CA ILE A 74 5.88 11.56 -26.99
C ILE A 74 6.06 11.06 -25.55
N TYR A 75 5.06 10.34 -25.01
CA TYR A 75 5.17 9.71 -23.69
C TYR A 75 6.36 8.76 -23.55
N LYS A 76 6.70 8.02 -24.61
CA LYS A 76 7.88 7.16 -24.60
C LYS A 76 9.20 7.90 -24.81
N SER A 77 9.19 8.94 -25.63
CA SER A 77 10.42 9.63 -26.06
C SER A 77 10.82 10.84 -25.19
N SER A 78 9.88 11.45 -24.49
CA SER A 78 10.09 12.63 -23.64
C SER A 78 9.91 12.28 -22.16
N ALA A 79 10.98 12.32 -21.38
CA ALA A 79 10.90 12.02 -19.95
C ALA A 79 10.07 13.09 -19.22
N SER A 80 10.25 14.37 -19.54
CA SER A 80 9.41 15.46 -19.01
C SER A 80 7.91 15.26 -19.25
N PHE A 81 7.49 14.85 -20.46
CA PHE A 81 6.09 14.53 -20.73
C PHE A 81 5.63 13.30 -19.94
N SER A 82 6.45 12.25 -19.87
CA SER A 82 6.17 11.05 -19.09
C SER A 82 5.94 11.37 -17.60
N TYR A 83 6.85 12.14 -16.99
CA TYR A 83 6.72 12.58 -15.60
C TYR A 83 5.47 13.44 -15.37
N ALA A 84 5.14 14.34 -16.29
CA ALA A 84 3.93 15.16 -16.19
C ALA A 84 2.65 14.30 -16.22
N VAL A 85 2.58 13.30 -17.11
CA VAL A 85 1.46 12.35 -17.16
C VAL A 85 1.38 11.53 -15.87
N ASN A 86 2.51 11.03 -15.36
CA ASN A 86 2.54 10.26 -14.11
C ASN A 86 2.10 11.08 -12.88
N ILE A 87 2.50 12.35 -12.80
CA ILE A 87 2.10 13.27 -11.73
C ILE A 87 0.60 13.56 -11.82
N LEU A 88 0.15 14.10 -12.95
CA LEU A 88 -1.20 14.66 -13.08
C LEU A 88 -2.26 13.57 -13.24
N PHE A 89 -2.00 12.60 -14.10
CA PHE A 89 -3.00 11.60 -14.47
C PHE A 89 -2.93 10.36 -13.57
N ILE A 90 -1.75 9.78 -13.37
CA ILE A 90 -1.65 8.52 -12.64
C ILE A 90 -1.83 8.78 -11.13
N SER A 91 -1.00 9.63 -10.54
CA SER A 91 -1.00 9.83 -9.09
C SER A 91 -2.26 10.56 -8.59
N ILE A 92 -2.59 11.71 -9.18
CA ILE A 92 -3.71 12.54 -8.70
C ILE A 92 -5.05 11.97 -9.17
N LEU A 93 -5.25 11.86 -10.47
CA LEU A 93 -6.57 11.49 -11.03
C LEU A 93 -6.87 10.00 -10.88
N SER A 94 -5.89 9.12 -11.05
CA SER A 94 -6.14 7.67 -11.05
C SER A 94 -6.02 7.04 -9.66
N VAL A 95 -5.16 7.54 -8.76
CA VAL A 95 -5.03 7.01 -7.39
C VAL A 95 -5.81 7.86 -6.38
N ALA A 96 -5.43 9.13 -6.19
CA ALA A 96 -5.97 9.93 -5.09
C ALA A 96 -7.49 10.17 -5.22
N ALA A 97 -8.00 10.41 -6.43
CA ALA A 97 -9.41 10.69 -6.64
C ALA A 97 -10.34 9.48 -6.38
N PRO A 98 -10.10 8.27 -6.94
CA PRO A 98 -10.95 7.10 -6.64
C PRO A 98 -10.97 6.72 -5.16
N PHE A 99 -9.82 6.69 -4.49
CA PHE A 99 -9.75 6.38 -3.07
C PHE A 99 -10.32 7.51 -2.19
N GLY A 100 -10.13 8.76 -2.59
CA GLY A 100 -10.79 9.91 -1.99
C GLY A 100 -12.32 9.79 -2.07
N LEU A 101 -12.86 9.37 -3.20
CA LEU A 101 -14.30 9.11 -3.37
C LEU A 101 -14.77 7.98 -2.43
N VAL A 102 -14.01 6.89 -2.30
CA VAL A 102 -14.31 5.82 -1.33
C VAL A 102 -14.38 6.38 0.09
N ALA A 103 -13.44 7.25 0.47
CA ALA A 103 -13.44 7.88 1.78
C ALA A 103 -14.65 8.79 1.99
N LEU A 104 -15.03 9.59 0.98
CA LEU A 104 -16.21 10.45 1.03
C LEU A 104 -17.51 9.65 1.18
N ILE A 105 -17.71 8.60 0.38
CA ILE A 105 -18.87 7.71 0.46
C ILE A 105 -18.99 7.05 1.84
N ASN A 106 -17.85 6.76 2.48
CA ASN A 106 -17.79 6.07 3.76
C ASN A 106 -17.46 7.01 4.95
N LYS A 107 -17.58 8.34 4.80
CA LYS A 107 -17.15 9.34 5.80
C LYS A 107 -17.68 9.08 7.21
N LYS A 108 -18.93 8.61 7.34
CA LYS A 108 -19.57 8.33 8.63
C LYS A 108 -19.00 7.10 9.37
N LYS A 109 -18.16 6.30 8.72
CA LYS A 109 -17.58 5.07 9.30
C LYS A 109 -16.21 5.29 9.94
N TYR A 110 -15.62 6.47 9.79
CA TYR A 110 -14.34 6.78 10.39
C TYR A 110 -14.51 7.08 11.89
N LYS A 111 -13.79 6.35 12.75
CA LYS A 111 -13.76 6.59 14.20
C LYS A 111 -12.74 7.65 14.63
N THR A 112 -11.79 7.96 13.74
CA THR A 112 -10.76 8.99 13.90
C THR A 112 -10.83 9.95 12.71
N PRO A 113 -10.17 11.12 12.75
CA PRO A 113 -10.01 11.93 11.54
C PRO A 113 -9.51 11.09 10.36
N ILE A 114 -10.01 11.40 9.15
CA ILE A 114 -9.65 10.66 7.92
C ILE A 114 -8.14 10.77 7.68
N VAL A 115 -7.58 11.96 7.88
CA VAL A 115 -6.15 12.20 7.79
C VAL A 115 -5.57 12.19 9.20
N PRO A 116 -4.78 11.17 9.60
CA PRO A 116 -4.10 11.15 10.88
C PRO A 116 -2.92 12.13 10.84
N THR A 117 -2.98 13.19 11.65
CA THR A 117 -1.99 14.28 11.66
C THR A 117 -1.44 14.55 13.07
N LYS A 118 -1.42 13.53 13.94
CA LYS A 118 -0.81 13.70 15.26
C LYS A 118 0.61 14.22 15.10
N SER A 119 0.94 15.30 15.81
CA SER A 119 2.28 15.86 15.77
C SER A 119 3.27 14.93 16.47
N LEU A 120 4.44 14.75 15.86
CA LEU A 120 5.56 14.03 16.43
C LEU A 120 6.68 15.02 16.73
N LYS A 121 7.43 14.75 17.80
CA LYS A 121 8.73 15.39 17.98
C LYS A 121 9.62 14.96 16.83
N PHE A 122 10.43 15.90 16.32
CA PHE A 122 11.32 15.64 15.18
C PHE A 122 12.17 14.37 15.36
N GLY A 123 12.79 14.19 16.54
CA GLY A 123 13.58 12.99 16.83
C GLY A 123 12.79 11.69 16.76
N ASP A 124 11.57 11.65 17.31
CA ASP A 124 10.72 10.46 17.21
C ASP A 124 10.32 10.17 15.75
N ALA A 125 10.03 11.23 14.96
CA ALA A 125 9.73 11.06 13.53
C ALA A 125 10.92 10.49 12.76
N VAL A 126 12.13 11.01 12.98
CA VAL A 126 13.37 10.51 12.35
C VAL A 126 13.61 9.05 12.71
N ILE A 127 13.44 8.66 13.98
CA ILE A 127 13.62 7.26 14.40
C ILE A 127 12.64 6.33 13.67
N TRP A 128 11.36 6.72 13.56
CA TRP A 128 10.37 5.92 12.82
C TRP A 128 10.66 5.87 11.32
N ILE A 129 11.18 6.96 10.74
CA ILE A 129 11.59 7.00 9.33
C ILE A 129 12.79 6.07 9.09
N CYS A 130 13.83 6.13 9.92
CA CYS A 130 14.99 5.24 9.82
C CYS A 130 14.58 3.76 9.97
N PHE A 131 13.73 3.46 10.96
CA PHE A 131 13.15 2.12 11.13
C PHE A 131 12.43 1.66 9.86
N GLY A 132 11.53 2.48 9.32
CA GLY A 132 10.79 2.16 8.10
C GLY A 132 11.70 1.94 6.89
N MET A 133 12.68 2.81 6.69
CA MET A 133 13.65 2.70 5.60
C MET A 133 14.48 1.42 5.68
N GLY A 134 14.91 1.00 6.88
CA GLY A 134 15.60 -0.28 7.06
C GLY A 134 14.75 -1.47 6.59
N ILE A 135 13.46 -1.48 6.91
CA ILE A 135 12.53 -2.51 6.43
C ILE A 135 12.29 -2.40 4.93
N CYS A 136 12.22 -1.20 4.36
CA CYS A 136 12.11 -1.01 2.90
C CYS A 136 13.33 -1.57 2.16
N VAL A 137 14.55 -1.41 2.69
CA VAL A 137 15.77 -2.02 2.11
C VAL A 137 15.68 -3.55 2.16
N ILE A 138 15.21 -4.11 3.28
CA ILE A 138 14.99 -5.56 3.41
C ILE A 138 13.94 -6.05 2.41
N ALA A 139 12.84 -5.30 2.23
CA ALA A 139 11.80 -5.61 1.25
C ALA A 139 12.34 -5.59 -0.19
N ASN A 140 13.15 -4.58 -0.54
CA ASN A 140 13.83 -4.52 -1.83
C ASN A 140 14.72 -5.76 -2.04
N ALA A 141 15.57 -6.09 -1.06
CA ALA A 141 16.46 -7.25 -1.14
C ALA A 141 15.68 -8.58 -1.30
N ALA A 142 14.59 -8.74 -0.55
CA ALA A 142 13.72 -9.91 -0.65
C ALA A 142 13.08 -10.03 -2.05
N THR A 143 12.58 -8.93 -2.60
CA THR A 143 12.03 -8.91 -3.96
C THR A 143 13.12 -9.19 -5.01
N SER A 144 14.31 -8.60 -4.88
CA SER A 144 15.43 -8.87 -5.79
C SER A 144 15.86 -10.34 -5.76
N TYR A 145 15.91 -10.96 -4.57
CA TYR A 145 16.20 -12.39 -4.44
C TYR A 145 15.11 -13.26 -5.09
N LEU A 146 13.84 -12.91 -4.90
CA LEU A 146 12.73 -13.61 -5.56
C LEU A 146 12.86 -13.54 -7.09
N VAL A 147 13.13 -12.37 -7.64
CA VAL A 147 13.32 -12.20 -9.09
C VAL A 147 14.52 -13.01 -9.59
N ALA A 148 15.64 -13.00 -8.86
CA ALA A 148 16.81 -13.80 -9.21
C ALA A 148 16.50 -15.31 -9.18
N PHE A 149 15.81 -15.78 -8.14
CA PHE A 149 15.38 -17.18 -8.03
C PHE A 149 14.45 -17.58 -9.18
N LEU A 150 13.44 -16.76 -9.51
CA LEU A 150 12.54 -17.04 -10.63
C LEU A 150 13.28 -17.16 -11.96
N LYS A 151 14.31 -16.32 -12.16
CA LYS A 151 15.18 -16.42 -13.34
C LYS A 151 15.95 -17.75 -13.38
N THR A 152 16.40 -18.28 -12.24
CA THR A 152 17.09 -19.60 -12.20
C THR A 152 16.19 -20.77 -12.59
N VAL A 153 14.87 -20.65 -12.41
CA VAL A 153 13.89 -21.68 -12.78
C VAL A 153 13.23 -21.42 -14.15
N GLY A 154 13.84 -20.59 -15.00
CA GLY A 154 13.38 -20.31 -16.36
C GLY A 154 12.29 -19.25 -16.48
N ILE A 155 11.94 -18.56 -15.40
CA ILE A 155 10.89 -17.52 -15.38
C ILE A 155 11.55 -16.14 -15.44
N THR A 156 11.50 -15.49 -16.59
CA THR A 156 11.95 -14.11 -16.75
C THR A 156 10.77 -13.16 -16.63
N LEU A 157 10.87 -12.21 -15.71
CA LEU A 157 9.86 -11.18 -15.50
C LEU A 157 10.35 -9.87 -16.10
N THR A 158 9.60 -9.31 -17.04
CA THR A 158 9.92 -8.02 -17.66
C THR A 158 9.19 -6.90 -16.96
N GLN A 159 9.88 -5.79 -16.68
CA GLN A 159 9.25 -4.53 -16.27
C GLN A 159 9.30 -3.54 -17.43
N GLY A 160 8.40 -2.55 -17.43
CA GLY A 160 8.41 -1.50 -18.44
C GLY A 160 9.63 -0.58 -18.25
N ASP A 161 10.21 -0.14 -19.37
CA ASP A 161 11.28 0.84 -19.35
C ASP A 161 10.76 2.20 -18.87
N VAL A 162 11.48 2.82 -17.94
CA VAL A 162 11.22 4.17 -17.46
C VAL A 162 12.18 5.11 -18.19
N SER A 163 11.67 6.23 -18.70
CA SER A 163 12.52 7.22 -19.37
C SER A 163 13.51 7.82 -18.37
N ASN A 164 14.79 7.80 -18.71
CA ASN A 164 15.85 8.42 -17.90
C ASN A 164 15.89 9.94 -18.14
N PRO A 165 16.18 10.74 -17.10
CA PRO A 165 16.27 12.19 -17.25
C PRO A 165 17.51 12.58 -18.08
N ASN A 166 17.34 13.53 -19.00
CA ASN A 166 18.41 14.03 -19.87
C ASN A 166 18.79 15.50 -19.60
N SER A 167 18.17 16.12 -18.60
CA SER A 167 18.42 17.51 -18.20
C SER A 167 18.22 17.68 -16.70
N ILE A 168 18.75 18.79 -16.15
CA ILE A 168 18.56 19.15 -14.74
C ILE A 168 17.06 19.30 -14.42
N PHE A 169 16.30 19.90 -15.34
CA PHE A 169 14.85 20.04 -15.21
C PHE A 169 14.16 18.68 -15.11
N GLU A 170 14.54 17.72 -15.97
CA GLU A 170 13.99 16.36 -15.92
C GLU A 170 14.42 15.60 -14.66
N CYS A 171 15.62 15.84 -14.11
CA CYS A 171 16.00 15.27 -12.82
C CYS A 171 15.09 15.76 -11.68
N VAL A 172 14.79 17.06 -11.67
CA VAL A 172 13.85 17.64 -10.69
C VAL A 172 12.45 17.06 -10.87
N LEU A 173 11.97 16.95 -12.12
CA LEU A 173 10.68 16.31 -12.41
C LEU A 173 10.67 14.83 -12.04
N ASN A 174 11.79 14.12 -12.20
CA ASN A 174 11.92 12.71 -11.82
C ASN A 174 11.73 12.55 -10.30
N ILE A 175 12.41 13.37 -9.50
CA ILE A 175 12.26 13.37 -8.03
C ILE A 175 10.80 13.68 -7.64
N ILE A 176 10.19 14.69 -8.26
CA ILE A 176 8.80 15.05 -7.96
C ILE A 176 7.84 13.92 -8.37
N GLY A 177 8.02 13.36 -9.56
CA GLY A 177 7.09 12.43 -10.20
C GLY A 177 7.24 10.97 -9.79
N ILE A 178 8.40 10.55 -9.31
CA ILE A 178 8.65 9.18 -8.83
C ILE A 178 8.65 9.12 -7.30
N ALA A 179 9.17 10.15 -6.63
CA ALA A 179 9.35 10.10 -5.18
C ALA A 179 8.25 10.85 -4.42
N ILE A 180 8.04 12.13 -4.70
CA ILE A 180 7.24 13.00 -3.83
C ILE A 180 5.74 12.83 -4.07
N VAL A 181 5.28 13.01 -5.31
CA VAL A 181 3.86 12.99 -5.64
C VAL A 181 3.23 11.61 -5.40
N PRO A 182 3.84 10.49 -5.85
CA PRO A 182 3.33 9.16 -5.52
C PRO A 182 3.25 8.93 -4.01
N ALA A 183 4.28 9.29 -3.25
CA ALA A 183 4.25 9.16 -1.80
C ALA A 183 3.12 9.98 -1.15
N ILE A 184 2.76 11.14 -1.68
CA ILE A 184 1.62 11.89 -1.14
C ILE A 184 0.29 11.22 -1.51
N CYS A 185 0.10 10.91 -2.79
CA CYS A 185 -1.16 10.40 -3.33
C CYS A 185 -1.47 8.97 -2.86
N GLU A 186 -0.49 8.09 -2.89
CA GLU A 186 -0.63 6.68 -2.50
C GLU A 186 -0.76 6.55 -0.99
N GLU A 187 0.01 7.31 -0.19
CA GLU A 187 -0.18 7.29 1.27
C GLU A 187 -1.54 7.88 1.65
N PHE A 188 -2.03 8.91 0.96
CA PHE A 188 -3.40 9.38 1.16
C PHE A 188 -4.42 8.26 0.88
N ALA A 189 -4.31 7.59 -0.27
CA ALA A 189 -5.22 6.51 -0.66
C ALA A 189 -5.17 5.32 0.33
N MET A 190 -3.97 4.92 0.75
CA MET A 190 -3.78 3.76 1.60
C MET A 190 -4.04 4.10 3.08
N ARG A 191 -3.40 5.13 3.63
CA ARG A 191 -3.37 5.38 5.09
C ARG A 191 -4.58 6.17 5.54
N CYS A 192 -5.00 7.16 4.76
CA CYS A 192 -6.22 7.92 5.06
C CYS A 192 -7.46 7.15 4.62
N CYS A 193 -7.60 6.88 3.32
CA CYS A 193 -8.86 6.39 2.75
C CYS A 193 -9.16 4.91 3.03
N SER A 194 -8.14 4.07 3.11
CA SER A 194 -8.31 2.62 3.21
C SER A 194 -8.10 2.11 4.64
N LEU A 195 -6.92 2.34 5.21
CA LEU A 195 -6.56 1.90 6.56
C LEU A 195 -7.48 2.50 7.64
N GLY A 196 -7.89 3.76 7.46
CA GLY A 196 -8.85 4.42 8.36
C GLY A 196 -10.18 3.68 8.50
N LEU A 197 -10.62 2.98 7.44
CA LEU A 197 -11.82 2.14 7.45
C LEU A 197 -11.51 0.72 7.96
N LEU A 198 -10.41 0.12 7.50
CA LEU A 198 -10.08 -1.28 7.78
C LEU A 198 -9.65 -1.51 9.23
N LYS A 199 -8.96 -0.55 9.85
CA LYS A 199 -8.51 -0.64 11.26
C LYS A 199 -9.66 -0.76 12.26
N ASN A 200 -10.89 -0.42 11.86
CA ASN A 200 -12.09 -0.61 12.69
C ASN A 200 -12.39 -2.08 12.98
N TYR A 201 -11.95 -2.99 12.10
CA TYR A 201 -12.13 -4.45 12.25
C TYR A 201 -10.91 -5.12 12.89
N GLY A 202 -9.97 -4.33 13.38
CA GLY A 202 -8.75 -4.77 14.02
C GLY A 202 -7.52 -4.12 13.41
N LYS A 203 -6.56 -3.73 14.25
CA LYS A 203 -5.37 -2.99 13.79
C LYS A 203 -4.45 -3.86 12.95
N ALA A 204 -4.17 -5.07 13.42
CA ALA A 204 -3.34 -6.03 12.70
C ALA A 204 -3.99 -6.44 11.36
N PHE A 205 -5.30 -6.73 11.39
CA PHE A 205 -6.07 -6.99 10.18
C PHE A 205 -6.01 -5.79 9.22
N GLY A 206 -6.20 -4.56 9.71
CA GLY A 206 -6.14 -3.36 8.90
C GLY A 206 -4.79 -3.17 8.20
N VAL A 207 -3.67 -3.42 8.90
CA VAL A 207 -2.32 -3.39 8.33
C VAL A 207 -2.18 -4.39 7.19
N VAL A 208 -2.56 -5.65 7.39
CA VAL A 208 -2.45 -6.68 6.34
C VAL A 208 -3.39 -6.37 5.17
N ALA A 209 -4.65 -6.05 5.46
CA ALA A 209 -5.65 -5.80 4.43
C ALA A 209 -5.30 -4.59 3.55
N VAL A 210 -4.83 -3.47 4.12
CA VAL A 210 -4.42 -2.32 3.32
C VAL A 210 -3.15 -2.60 2.52
N SER A 211 -2.25 -3.44 3.02
CA SER A 211 -1.04 -3.83 2.29
C SER A 211 -1.38 -4.68 1.07
N ILE A 212 -2.41 -5.52 1.15
CA ILE A 212 -2.96 -6.26 0.00
C ILE A 212 -3.53 -5.28 -1.04
N VAL A 213 -4.33 -4.30 -0.61
CA VAL A 213 -4.86 -3.25 -1.51
C VAL A 213 -3.71 -2.51 -2.22
N PHE A 214 -2.67 -2.17 -1.48
CA PHE A 214 -1.50 -1.47 -2.02
C PHE A 214 -0.73 -2.31 -3.03
N GLY A 215 -0.48 -3.59 -2.72
CA GLY A 215 0.13 -4.52 -3.67
C GLY A 215 -0.70 -4.71 -4.94
N LEU A 216 -2.02 -4.90 -4.80
CA LEU A 216 -2.93 -5.10 -5.93
C LEU A 216 -2.99 -3.90 -6.88
N LEU A 217 -2.77 -2.70 -6.36
CA LEU A 217 -2.75 -1.48 -7.15
C LEU A 217 -1.66 -1.50 -8.23
N HIS A 218 -0.56 -2.21 -8.04
CA HIS A 218 0.58 -2.18 -8.97
C HIS A 218 0.43 -3.07 -10.22
N GLY A 219 -0.56 -3.98 -10.25
CA GLY A 219 -0.91 -4.74 -11.45
C GLY A 219 0.14 -5.74 -11.95
N ASN A 220 1.25 -5.98 -11.24
CA ASN A 220 2.22 -7.03 -11.56
C ASN A 220 2.77 -7.69 -10.30
N VAL A 221 3.17 -8.96 -10.40
CA VAL A 221 3.55 -9.76 -9.22
C VAL A 221 4.79 -9.27 -8.48
N ILE A 222 5.81 -8.73 -9.18
CA ILE A 222 7.04 -8.25 -8.53
C ILE A 222 6.71 -7.05 -7.65
N GLN A 223 6.04 -6.05 -8.24
CA GLN A 223 5.65 -4.86 -7.51
C GLN A 223 4.57 -5.17 -6.47
N PHE A 224 3.69 -6.16 -6.71
CA PHE A 224 2.78 -6.64 -5.68
C PHE A 224 3.54 -7.10 -4.42
N VAL A 225 4.55 -7.96 -4.58
CA VAL A 225 5.34 -8.49 -3.45
C VAL A 225 6.05 -7.34 -2.72
N PHE A 226 6.72 -6.47 -3.47
CA PHE A 226 7.43 -5.33 -2.91
C PHE A 226 6.49 -4.37 -2.16
N ALA A 227 5.44 -3.90 -2.84
CA ALA A 227 4.47 -2.97 -2.29
C ALA A 227 3.68 -3.58 -1.13
N PHE A 228 3.40 -4.89 -1.14
CA PHE A 228 2.83 -5.56 0.01
C PHE A 228 3.74 -5.47 1.25
N LEU A 229 5.03 -5.81 1.11
CA LEU A 229 6.00 -5.76 2.22
C LEU A 229 6.21 -4.34 2.75
N VAL A 230 6.39 -3.36 1.86
CA VAL A 230 6.48 -1.94 2.23
C VAL A 230 5.15 -1.44 2.82
N GLY A 231 4.04 -1.91 2.27
CA GLY A 231 2.68 -1.65 2.76
C GLY A 231 2.52 -1.96 4.24
N LEU A 232 3.04 -3.11 4.66
CA LEU A 232 2.96 -3.59 6.04
C LEU A 232 3.67 -2.61 6.99
N VAL A 233 4.90 -2.22 6.67
CA VAL A 233 5.68 -1.32 7.55
C VAL A 233 5.08 0.08 7.59
N LEU A 234 4.69 0.63 6.45
CA LEU A 234 4.11 1.98 6.38
C LEU A 234 2.76 2.04 7.12
N ALA A 235 1.88 1.05 6.94
CA ALA A 235 0.61 0.98 7.68
C ALA A 235 0.82 0.78 9.18
N TYR A 236 1.78 -0.06 9.56
CA TYR A 236 2.19 -0.24 10.95
C TYR A 236 2.69 1.07 11.58
N VAL A 237 3.60 1.79 10.89
CA VAL A 237 4.12 3.09 11.33
C VAL A 237 2.99 4.09 11.49
N THR A 238 2.04 4.19 10.54
CA THR A 238 0.89 5.09 10.67
C THR A 238 0.02 4.77 11.89
N ILE A 239 -0.26 3.49 12.17
CA ILE A 239 -1.02 3.11 13.38
C ILE A 239 -0.24 3.47 14.65
N LYS A 240 1.08 3.34 14.61
CA LYS A 240 1.97 3.59 15.75
C LYS A 240 2.10 5.06 16.11
N THR A 241 2.27 5.89 15.09
CA THR A 241 2.51 7.33 15.24
C THR A 241 1.21 8.12 15.25
N ASP A 242 0.11 7.51 14.79
CA ASP A 242 -1.16 8.19 14.50
C ASP A 242 -0.95 9.41 13.57
N SER A 243 -0.01 9.26 12.65
CA SER A 243 0.42 10.31 11.72
C SER A 243 0.78 9.71 10.36
N ILE A 244 0.36 10.39 9.30
CA ILE A 244 0.70 10.01 7.92
C ILE A 244 2.11 10.46 7.52
N ILE A 245 2.66 11.48 8.19
CA ILE A 245 3.91 12.13 7.78
C ILE A 245 5.11 11.16 7.75
N PRO A 246 5.36 10.32 8.78
CA PRO A 246 6.47 9.37 8.71
C PRO A 246 6.33 8.39 7.55
N ALA A 247 5.11 7.92 7.25
CA ALA A 247 4.88 7.02 6.13
C ALA A 247 5.13 7.69 4.77
N MET A 248 4.66 8.92 4.59
CA MET A 248 4.98 9.74 3.40
C MET A 248 6.49 9.94 3.23
N CYS A 249 7.21 10.25 4.31
CA CYS A 249 8.66 10.41 4.25
C CYS A 249 9.37 9.10 3.90
N ILE A 250 9.01 7.97 4.53
CA ILE A 250 9.61 6.67 4.22
C ILE A 250 9.36 6.30 2.75
N HIS A 251 8.13 6.48 2.27
CA HIS A 251 7.78 6.17 0.89
C HIS A 251 8.55 7.07 -0.09
N ALA A 252 8.55 8.39 0.14
CA ALA A 252 9.28 9.33 -0.70
C ALA A 252 10.79 9.06 -0.70
N LEU A 253 11.38 8.72 0.45
CA LEU A 253 12.81 8.38 0.53
C LEU A 253 13.10 7.06 -0.19
N ASN A 254 12.23 6.05 -0.05
CA ASN A 254 12.40 4.78 -0.73
C ASN A 254 12.43 4.94 -2.25
N ASN A 255 11.43 5.64 -2.81
CA ASN A 255 11.37 5.87 -4.25
C ASN A 255 12.44 6.89 -4.69
N GLY A 256 12.76 7.84 -3.82
CA GLY A 256 13.80 8.84 -4.01
C GLY A 256 15.19 8.25 -4.18
N MET A 257 15.49 7.07 -3.60
CA MET A 257 16.75 6.38 -3.87
C MET A 257 16.96 6.11 -5.36
N SER A 258 15.91 5.71 -6.08
CA SER A 258 15.97 5.49 -7.53
C SER A 258 16.19 6.81 -8.27
N ALA A 259 15.36 7.82 -7.98
CA ALA A 259 15.45 9.12 -8.66
C ALA A 259 16.80 9.84 -8.42
N VAL A 260 17.38 9.67 -7.23
CA VAL A 260 18.73 10.16 -6.91
C VAL A 260 19.79 9.40 -7.69
N SER A 261 19.67 8.08 -7.82
CA SER A 261 20.57 7.28 -8.66
C SER A 261 20.55 7.74 -10.12
N ASP A 262 19.35 7.98 -10.67
CA ASP A 262 19.20 8.47 -12.05
C ASP A 262 19.83 9.86 -12.23
N THR A 263 19.63 10.74 -11.24
CA THR A 263 20.22 12.09 -11.24
C THR A 263 21.76 12.03 -11.17
N VAL A 264 22.32 11.13 -10.36
CA VAL A 264 23.78 10.96 -10.26
C VAL A 264 24.35 10.42 -11.56
N ASN A 265 23.69 9.44 -12.19
CA ASN A 265 24.11 8.91 -13.49
C ASN A 265 24.10 9.99 -14.57
N PHE A 266 23.06 10.83 -14.59
CA PHE A 266 22.95 11.97 -15.48
C PHE A 266 24.11 12.96 -15.28
N VAL A 267 24.32 13.43 -14.05
CA VAL A 267 25.37 14.42 -13.73
C VAL A 267 26.78 13.88 -13.99
N ALA A 268 27.00 12.59 -13.72
CA ALA A 268 28.29 11.95 -13.94
C ALA A 268 28.56 11.61 -15.42
N GLY A 269 27.54 11.63 -16.29
CA GLY A 269 27.64 11.21 -17.68
C GLY A 269 28.00 9.74 -17.87
N LYS A 270 27.87 8.92 -16.82
CA LYS A 270 28.16 7.48 -16.81
C LYS A 270 27.34 6.78 -15.75
N GLU A 271 27.17 5.47 -15.90
CA GLU A 271 26.52 4.66 -14.88
C GLU A 271 27.41 4.52 -13.63
N ILE A 272 26.90 4.99 -12.50
CA ILE A 272 27.47 4.86 -11.17
C ILE A 272 26.42 4.20 -10.27
N ASN A 273 26.71 2.99 -9.80
CA ASN A 273 25.83 2.30 -8.87
C ASN A 273 26.01 2.82 -7.44
N ILE A 274 25.28 3.88 -7.08
CA ILE A 274 25.22 4.40 -5.72
C ILE A 274 24.19 3.67 -4.84
N THR A 275 23.30 2.88 -5.45
CA THR A 275 22.18 2.21 -4.77
C THR A 275 22.67 1.29 -3.66
N ALA A 276 23.77 0.55 -3.87
CA ALA A 276 24.36 -0.30 -2.85
C ALA A 276 24.80 0.49 -1.60
N ALA A 277 25.41 1.67 -1.78
CA ALA A 277 25.82 2.54 -0.69
C ALA A 277 24.61 3.11 0.07
N LEU A 278 23.57 3.55 -0.66
CA LEU A 278 22.31 4.01 -0.07
C LEU A 278 21.63 2.90 0.74
N PHE A 279 21.59 1.68 0.22
CA PHE A 279 21.03 0.52 0.91
C PHE A 279 21.81 0.19 2.18
N GLY A 280 23.15 0.20 2.11
CA GLY A 280 24.01 -0.01 3.28
C GLY A 280 23.78 1.04 4.37
N PHE A 281 23.70 2.31 3.99
CA PHE A 281 23.39 3.41 4.91
C PHE A 281 22.03 3.23 5.59
N TRP A 282 20.96 3.05 4.81
CA TRP A 282 19.60 2.93 5.34
C TRP A 282 19.40 1.67 6.18
N LEU A 283 20.05 0.57 5.81
CA LEU A 283 20.04 -0.66 6.61
C LEU A 283 20.72 -0.44 7.97
N LEU A 284 21.88 0.21 8.00
CA LEU A 284 22.61 0.50 9.24
C LEU A 284 21.78 1.38 10.19
N VAL A 285 21.30 2.53 9.71
CA VAL A 285 20.50 3.43 10.55
C VAL A 285 19.15 2.81 10.93
N GLY A 286 18.59 1.96 10.07
CA GLY A 286 17.38 1.19 10.36
C GLY A 286 17.56 0.13 11.44
N ILE A 287 18.69 -0.57 11.47
CA ILE A 287 19.05 -1.49 12.56
C ILE A 287 19.17 -0.74 13.87
N ILE A 288 19.90 0.38 13.88
CA ILE A 288 20.07 1.23 15.07
C ILE A 288 18.70 1.70 15.59
N ALA A 289 17.83 2.20 14.70
CA ALA A 289 16.48 2.61 15.05
C ALA A 289 15.62 1.45 15.58
N THR A 290 15.72 0.26 14.98
CA THR A 290 15.00 -0.94 15.41
C THR A 290 15.42 -1.35 16.83
N VAL A 291 16.72 -1.41 17.09
CA VAL A 291 17.27 -1.74 18.42
C VAL A 291 16.81 -0.72 19.45
N TYR A 292 16.89 0.58 19.14
CA TYR A 292 16.42 1.65 20.02
C TYR A 292 14.92 1.51 20.34
N LEU A 293 14.06 1.31 19.33
CA LEU A 293 12.62 1.12 19.52
C LEU A 293 12.31 -0.17 20.31
N GLY A 294 13.10 -1.23 20.11
CA GLY A 294 13.01 -2.48 20.83
C GLY A 294 13.32 -2.32 22.32
N ILE A 295 14.43 -1.66 22.66
CA ILE A 295 14.81 -1.35 24.04
C ILE A 295 13.75 -0.48 24.73
N LYS A 296 13.11 0.43 23.99
CA LYS A 296 12.01 1.27 24.51
C LYS A 296 10.66 0.54 24.53
N HIS A 297 10.60 -0.73 24.16
CA HIS A 297 9.36 -1.53 24.04
C HIS A 297 8.28 -0.87 23.16
N LYS A 298 8.69 -0.06 22.18
CA LYS A 298 7.79 0.68 21.29
C LYS A 298 7.35 -0.13 20.07
N LEU A 299 7.83 -1.36 19.87
CA LEU A 299 7.53 -2.18 18.68
C LEU A 299 6.18 -2.93 18.72
N ALA A 300 5.59 -3.17 19.90
CA ALA A 300 4.34 -3.94 20.00
C ALA A 300 3.13 -3.14 19.54
N LEU A 301 2.33 -3.61 18.57
CA LEU A 301 1.12 -2.92 18.11
C LEU A 301 0.24 -2.44 19.28
N PRO A 302 -0.34 -1.22 19.23
CA PRO A 302 -1.12 -0.72 20.35
C PRO A 302 -2.36 -1.60 20.55
N LYS A 303 -2.75 -1.84 21.81
CA LYS A 303 -3.86 -2.74 22.17
C LYS A 303 -5.10 -2.53 21.27
N GLU A 304 -5.72 -3.65 20.92
CA GLU A 304 -6.84 -3.72 20.00
C GLU A 304 -8.14 -3.34 20.73
N ASN A 305 -8.49 -2.06 20.69
CA ASN A 305 -9.76 -1.55 21.22
C ASN A 305 -10.84 -1.57 20.12
N SER A 306 -11.01 -2.72 19.45
CA SER A 306 -12.01 -2.88 18.39
C SER A 306 -13.23 -3.61 18.95
N ASP A 307 -14.42 -3.05 18.76
CA ASP A 307 -15.71 -3.72 19.02
C ASP A 307 -16.00 -4.83 17.99
N CYS A 308 -15.00 -5.28 17.24
CA CYS A 308 -15.15 -6.30 16.21
C CYS A 308 -15.25 -7.68 16.84
N VAL A 309 -16.38 -8.35 16.60
CA VAL A 309 -16.67 -9.69 17.11
C VAL A 309 -16.31 -10.79 16.11
N LEU A 310 -15.86 -10.41 14.92
CA LEU A 310 -15.49 -11.32 13.84
C LEU A 310 -14.20 -12.08 14.19
N THR A 311 -14.20 -13.37 13.87
CA THR A 311 -12.99 -14.18 13.85
C THR A 311 -12.08 -13.78 12.69
N THR A 312 -10.80 -14.14 12.75
CA THR A 312 -9.83 -13.86 11.67
C THR A 312 -10.29 -14.41 10.32
N GLY A 313 -10.82 -15.64 10.27
CA GLY A 313 -11.34 -16.24 9.04
C GLY A 313 -12.54 -15.47 8.46
N GLU A 314 -13.44 -14.98 9.32
CA GLU A 314 -14.58 -14.16 8.88
C GLU A 314 -14.16 -12.80 8.34
N LYS A 315 -13.14 -12.17 8.94
CA LYS A 315 -12.56 -10.91 8.45
C LYS A 315 -11.95 -11.12 7.06
N ILE A 316 -11.09 -12.13 6.92
CA ILE A 316 -10.42 -12.47 5.64
C ILE A 316 -11.45 -12.78 4.57
N SER A 317 -12.39 -13.69 4.84
CA SER A 317 -13.43 -14.06 3.88
C SER A 317 -14.28 -12.86 3.46
N SER A 318 -14.71 -12.02 4.40
CA SER A 318 -15.52 -10.83 4.10
C SER A 318 -14.74 -9.74 3.37
N PHE A 319 -13.42 -9.67 3.57
CA PHE A 319 -12.57 -8.72 2.88
C PHE A 319 -12.19 -9.19 1.48
N LEU A 320 -11.90 -10.48 1.28
CA LEU A 320 -11.54 -10.98 -0.05
C LEU A 320 -12.78 -11.10 -0.95
N PHE A 321 -13.90 -11.60 -0.41
CA PHE A 321 -15.10 -11.93 -1.19
C PHE A 321 -16.25 -10.95 -0.88
N PRO A 322 -16.80 -10.23 -1.88
CA PRO A 322 -16.47 -10.29 -3.32
C PRO A 322 -15.43 -9.26 -3.79
N GLY A 323 -15.08 -8.27 -2.95
CA GLY A 323 -14.46 -7.04 -3.44
C GLY A 323 -13.04 -7.15 -4.00
N MET A 324 -12.24 -8.12 -3.55
CA MET A 324 -10.84 -8.25 -4.00
C MET A 324 -10.63 -9.30 -5.10
N ILE A 325 -11.64 -10.14 -5.40
CA ILE A 325 -11.51 -11.23 -6.38
C ILE A 325 -11.11 -10.69 -7.75
N ILE A 326 -11.83 -9.68 -8.24
CA ILE A 326 -11.58 -9.10 -9.57
C ILE A 326 -10.18 -8.44 -9.62
N PRO A 327 -9.76 -7.59 -8.66
CA PRO A 327 -8.37 -7.12 -8.59
C PRO A 327 -7.32 -8.23 -8.62
N PHE A 328 -7.52 -9.34 -7.90
CA PHE A 328 -6.60 -10.48 -7.96
C PHE A 328 -6.56 -11.16 -9.33
N LEU A 329 -7.72 -11.34 -9.97
CA LEU A 329 -7.78 -11.87 -11.32
C LEU A 329 -7.06 -10.96 -12.33
N LEU A 330 -7.26 -9.64 -12.22
CA LEU A 330 -6.53 -8.66 -13.03
C LEU A 330 -5.02 -8.73 -12.80
N LEU A 331 -4.57 -8.84 -11.54
CA LEU A 331 -3.16 -9.02 -11.21
C LEU A 331 -2.58 -10.26 -11.90
N ILE A 332 -3.30 -11.39 -11.89
CA ILE A 332 -2.85 -12.63 -12.54
C ILE A 332 -2.76 -12.44 -14.06
N VAL A 333 -3.79 -11.86 -14.68
CA VAL A 333 -3.84 -11.63 -16.13
C VAL A 333 -2.72 -10.68 -16.57
N MET A 334 -2.52 -9.56 -15.87
CA MET A 334 -1.47 -8.59 -16.19
C MET A 334 -0.08 -9.18 -15.92
N THR A 335 0.09 -9.97 -14.86
CA THR A 335 1.36 -10.66 -14.59
C THR A 335 1.69 -11.63 -15.72
N ALA A 336 0.71 -12.40 -16.21
CA ALA A 336 0.93 -13.35 -17.31
C ALA A 336 1.44 -12.68 -18.60
N GLN A 337 1.10 -11.41 -18.84
CA GLN A 337 1.62 -10.62 -19.98
C GLN A 337 3.09 -10.21 -19.82
N THR A 338 3.63 -10.24 -18.59
CA THR A 338 5.00 -9.83 -18.25
C THR A 338 5.93 -11.00 -17.96
N VAL A 339 5.41 -12.23 -17.99
CA VAL A 339 6.15 -13.47 -17.75
C VAL A 339 6.60 -14.06 -19.08
N LYS A 340 7.89 -14.33 -19.22
CA LYS A 340 8.45 -15.17 -20.29
C LYS A 340 9.00 -16.45 -19.67
N ILE A 341 8.51 -17.60 -20.17
CA ILE A 341 8.97 -18.93 -19.77
C ILE A 341 10.00 -19.36 -20.81
N GLY A 342 11.25 -19.55 -20.36
CA GLY A 342 12.39 -19.94 -21.17
C GLY A 342 12.92 -21.33 -20.81
#